data_AF-A4IAX5-F1
#
_entry.id   AF-A4IAX5-F1
#
_cell.length_a   1.000
_cell.length_b   1.000
_cell.length_c   1.000
_cell.angle_alpha   90.00
_cell.angle_beta   90.00
_cell.angle_gamma   90.00
#
_symmetry.space_group_name_H-M   'P 1'
#
loop_
_entity.id
_entity.type
_entity.pdbx_description
1 polymer ?
#
loop_
_entity_poly.entity_id
_entity_poly.type
_entity_poly.pdbx_seq_one_letter_code
_entity_poly.pdbx_strand_id
1 'polypeptide(L)'
;MHGASASSSPQAAAPVALPPLRCPGGPRVKAEGIKQLYKVPHAGFLAKYDQRFMLNLKLTHQLVSYLSRTTLTTPDKVLVELGPGVGSLTRSLLTRPCVGVLGIEVDERFSPHLEQIRSYTSNKFQWVTADVLKVDELELLKSAFPHFVKANIRRPPSPGQETWAANSAAGRSSSSGSQRVTFTDDAGENDADGYEGAPLRSAQRERLLRQRRARQPYQHSDDTHRGGAEGAADPETAASPNAAFDVTNYWWSNGNAKVEVIANLPFEIITELLMRYAVDCSQHRGLFAFGRVPVHVFTQREVAERILAPAGSVQFSRLSVLCQCFFHVRLKQTFLDQTYYPRTEVEGAMLTLEPRSVPLAHGLDASTLIHFTNLLMKPGLRAATVHKSLSRFAPAELVHYMLQELRMDGAMTVLDLSVVEVTRLACLWQQFVIMSQQQPQPEADGAEAEAGSRKARSPNGAV
;
A
#
# COMPACT_ATOMS: atom_id res chain seq x y z
N MET A 1 -61.13 -51.36 7.93
CA MET A 1 -61.08 -49.89 7.78
C MET A 1 -59.69 -49.50 7.32
N HIS A 2 -59.60 -48.70 6.26
CA HIS A 2 -58.34 -48.24 5.67
C HIS A 2 -57.44 -47.53 6.69
N GLY A 3 -56.21 -48.01 6.86
CA GLY A 3 -55.12 -47.26 7.48
C GLY A 3 -54.08 -46.95 6.41
N ALA A 4 -54.15 -45.76 5.83
CA ALA A 4 -53.26 -45.30 4.77
C ALA A 4 -51.81 -45.24 5.29
N SER A 5 -50.89 -45.87 4.55
CA SER A 5 -49.46 -45.86 4.79
C SER A 5 -48.90 -44.44 4.62
N ALA A 6 -48.37 -43.87 5.69
CA ALA A 6 -47.67 -42.60 5.67
C ALA A 6 -46.41 -42.71 4.79
N SER A 7 -46.42 -41.97 3.68
CA SER A 7 -45.28 -41.74 2.81
C SER A 7 -44.21 -40.93 3.53
N SER A 8 -43.11 -41.57 3.91
CA SER A 8 -41.92 -40.91 4.43
C SER A 8 -41.25 -40.10 3.33
N SER A 9 -41.33 -38.77 3.43
CA SER A 9 -40.54 -37.84 2.62
C SER A 9 -39.03 -38.02 2.91
N PRO A 10 -38.17 -38.09 1.88
CA PRO A 10 -36.74 -38.36 2.07
C PRO A 10 -36.06 -37.14 2.69
N GLN A 11 -35.45 -37.33 3.86
CA GLN A 11 -34.52 -36.35 4.43
C GLN A 11 -33.39 -36.11 3.43
N ALA A 12 -33.26 -34.88 2.95
CA ALA A 12 -32.13 -34.44 2.15
C ALA A 12 -30.84 -34.68 2.94
N ALA A 13 -30.05 -35.66 2.50
CA ALA A 13 -28.74 -35.93 3.08
C ALA A 13 -27.89 -34.66 2.97
N ALA A 14 -27.40 -34.17 4.12
CA ALA A 14 -26.43 -33.08 4.14
C ALA A 14 -25.22 -33.46 3.28
N PRO A 15 -24.68 -32.56 2.45
CA PRO A 15 -23.61 -32.89 1.51
C PRO A 15 -22.39 -33.39 2.30
N VAL A 16 -21.94 -34.60 1.96
CA VAL A 16 -20.71 -35.19 2.49
C VAL A 16 -19.56 -34.22 2.17
N ALA A 17 -18.95 -33.64 3.19
CA ALA A 17 -17.75 -32.83 3.03
C ALA A 17 -16.63 -33.74 2.52
N LEU A 18 -16.39 -33.73 1.20
CA LEU A 18 -15.27 -34.45 0.60
C LEU A 18 -13.97 -33.94 1.23
N PRO A 19 -13.06 -34.82 1.67
CA PRO A 19 -11.76 -34.38 2.12
C PRO A 19 -11.05 -33.64 0.98
N PRO A 20 -10.43 -32.48 1.26
CA PRO A 20 -9.81 -31.66 0.23
C PRO A 20 -8.77 -32.47 -0.55
N LEU A 21 -8.74 -32.27 -1.88
CA LEU A 21 -7.77 -32.91 -2.78
C LEU A 21 -6.36 -32.74 -2.20
N ARG A 22 -5.64 -33.84 -2.02
CA ARG A 22 -4.28 -33.84 -1.43
C ARG A 22 -3.31 -32.94 -2.22
N CYS A 23 -3.56 -32.80 -3.51
CA CYS A 23 -3.04 -31.77 -4.41
C CYS A 23 -4.15 -31.43 -5.42
N PRO A 24 -4.90 -30.32 -5.26
CA PRO A 24 -5.83 -29.88 -6.29
C PRO A 24 -5.07 -29.68 -7.61
N GLY A 25 -5.69 -30.00 -8.74
CA GLY A 25 -5.15 -29.64 -10.07
C GLY A 25 -4.31 -30.67 -10.82
N GLY A 26 -4.12 -31.91 -10.33
CA GLY A 26 -3.35 -32.96 -11.03
C GLY A 26 -1.82 -32.97 -10.78
N PRO A 27 -1.01 -33.62 -11.66
CA PRO A 27 0.44 -33.76 -11.52
C PRO A 27 1.20 -32.43 -11.43
N ARG A 28 2.36 -32.45 -10.77
CA ARG A 28 3.18 -31.26 -10.53
C ARG A 28 4.30 -31.12 -11.56
N VAL A 29 4.57 -29.89 -11.96
CA VAL A 29 5.73 -29.56 -12.78
C VAL A 29 6.99 -29.56 -11.91
N LYS A 30 7.97 -30.37 -12.29
CA LYS A 30 9.31 -30.39 -11.68
C LYS A 30 10.25 -29.47 -12.47
N ALA A 31 11.45 -29.23 -11.94
CA ALA A 31 12.50 -28.46 -12.62
C ALA A 31 12.74 -28.90 -14.08
N GLU A 32 12.71 -30.21 -14.37
CA GLU A 32 12.81 -30.75 -15.74
C GLU A 32 11.68 -30.27 -16.65
N GLY A 33 10.44 -30.23 -16.14
CA GLY A 33 9.29 -29.72 -16.89
C GLY A 33 9.41 -28.23 -17.20
N ILE A 34 9.98 -27.43 -16.29
CA ILE A 34 10.30 -26.01 -16.57
C ILE A 34 11.33 -25.91 -17.69
N LYS A 35 12.42 -26.70 -17.64
CA LYS A 35 13.45 -26.69 -18.70
C LYS A 35 12.87 -27.06 -20.06
N GLN A 36 12.04 -28.10 -20.11
CA GLN A 36 11.35 -28.53 -21.32
C GLN A 36 10.43 -27.43 -21.85
N LEU A 37 9.66 -26.78 -20.98
CA LEU A 37 8.75 -25.71 -21.36
C LEU A 37 9.45 -24.51 -21.99
N TYR A 38 10.61 -24.14 -21.42
CA TYR A 38 11.43 -23.05 -21.91
C TYR A 38 12.38 -23.47 -23.04
N LYS A 39 12.45 -24.76 -23.37
CA LYS A 39 13.41 -25.35 -24.32
C LYS A 39 14.86 -24.98 -24.01
N VAL A 40 15.21 -24.92 -22.72
CA VAL A 40 16.56 -24.57 -22.25
C VAL A 40 17.29 -25.78 -21.69
N PRO A 41 18.60 -25.95 -21.98
CA PRO A 41 19.35 -27.11 -21.51
C PRO A 41 19.63 -27.06 -20.00
N HIS A 42 19.82 -25.86 -19.44
CA HIS A 42 20.16 -25.66 -18.03
C HIS A 42 19.49 -24.41 -17.43
N ALA A 43 19.33 -24.42 -16.10
CA ALA A 43 18.61 -23.42 -15.33
C ALA A 43 19.14 -21.97 -15.50
N GLY A 44 20.43 -21.79 -15.79
CA GLY A 44 21.06 -20.48 -15.94
C GLY A 44 20.41 -19.56 -16.99
N PHE A 45 19.76 -20.12 -18.03
CA PHE A 45 19.04 -19.30 -19.01
C PHE A 45 17.82 -18.59 -18.42
N LEU A 46 17.16 -19.19 -17.43
CA LEU A 46 15.99 -18.61 -16.76
C LEU A 46 16.41 -17.50 -15.79
N ALA A 47 17.54 -17.69 -15.11
CA ALA A 47 18.09 -16.72 -14.16
C ALA A 47 18.43 -15.38 -14.85
N LYS A 48 18.84 -15.43 -16.13
CA LYS A 48 19.14 -14.23 -16.93
C LYS A 48 17.92 -13.31 -17.11
N TYR A 49 16.71 -13.85 -17.10
CA TYR A 49 15.47 -13.09 -17.27
C TYR A 49 14.80 -12.76 -15.92
N ASP A 50 15.50 -12.93 -14.80
CA ASP A 50 14.99 -12.85 -13.42
C ASP A 50 13.71 -13.68 -13.19
N GLN A 51 13.56 -14.78 -13.93
CA GLN A 51 12.43 -15.68 -13.80
C GLN A 51 12.73 -16.77 -12.78
N ARG A 52 12.01 -16.73 -11.66
CA ARG A 52 12.18 -17.63 -10.52
C ARG A 52 10.84 -18.25 -10.14
N PHE A 53 10.77 -19.58 -10.12
CA PHE A 53 9.55 -20.34 -9.87
C PHE A 53 9.56 -20.94 -8.47
N MET A 54 8.53 -20.66 -7.66
CA MET A 54 8.32 -21.39 -6.40
C MET A 54 7.87 -22.83 -6.72
N LEU A 55 8.76 -23.82 -6.56
CA LEU A 55 8.41 -25.23 -6.77
C LEU A 55 8.26 -26.01 -5.45
N ASN A 56 8.62 -25.40 -4.33
CA ASN A 56 8.63 -26.06 -3.02
C ASN A 56 7.24 -26.07 -2.36
N LEU A 57 6.56 -27.23 -2.39
CA LEU A 57 5.24 -27.38 -1.77
C LEU A 57 5.21 -27.15 -0.26
N LYS A 58 6.29 -27.47 0.46
CA LYS A 58 6.32 -27.26 1.92
C LYS A 58 6.22 -25.77 2.20
N LEU A 59 6.92 -24.94 1.42
CA LEU A 59 6.82 -23.49 1.51
C LEU A 59 5.41 -23.03 1.15
N THR A 60 4.86 -23.40 -0.01
CA THR A 60 3.53 -22.92 -0.43
C THR A 60 2.42 -23.33 0.56
N HIS A 61 2.48 -24.54 1.14
CA HIS A 61 1.53 -24.93 2.19
C HIS A 61 1.73 -24.19 3.50
N GLN A 62 2.98 -23.91 3.91
CA GLN A 62 3.25 -23.08 5.10
C GLN A 62 2.68 -21.67 4.93
N LEU A 63 2.89 -21.07 3.76
CA LEU A 63 2.38 -19.75 3.41
C LEU A 63 0.85 -19.74 3.45
N VAL A 64 0.20 -20.70 2.81
CA VAL A 64 -1.26 -20.78 2.78
C VAL A 64 -1.84 -21.11 4.17
N SER A 65 -1.16 -21.92 4.98
CA SER A 65 -1.52 -22.16 6.38
C SER A 65 -1.44 -20.89 7.22
N TYR A 66 -0.43 -20.05 6.98
CA TYR A 66 -0.33 -18.75 7.60
C TYR A 66 -1.49 -17.85 7.19
N LEU A 67 -1.76 -17.68 5.88
CA LEU A 67 -2.88 -16.88 5.39
C LEU A 67 -4.21 -17.30 6.01
N SER A 68 -4.45 -18.61 6.14
CA SER A 68 -5.68 -19.17 6.72
C SER A 68 -5.89 -18.81 8.21
N ARG A 69 -4.80 -18.49 8.93
CA ARG A 69 -4.85 -18.08 10.34
C ARG A 69 -4.95 -16.57 10.52
N THR A 70 -4.75 -15.79 9.46
CA THR A 70 -4.66 -14.32 9.56
C THR A 70 -5.68 -13.61 8.70
N THR A 71 -5.53 -13.68 7.39
CA THR A 71 -6.29 -12.86 6.43
C THR A 71 -7.37 -13.70 5.77
N LEU A 72 -7.06 -14.94 5.35
CA LEU A 72 -7.97 -15.91 4.73
C LEU A 72 -8.75 -16.74 5.77
N THR A 73 -9.41 -16.08 6.71
CA THR A 73 -10.13 -16.75 7.81
C THR A 73 -11.54 -17.20 7.45
N THR A 74 -12.10 -16.72 6.35
CA THR A 74 -13.47 -17.00 5.90
C THR A 74 -13.50 -17.60 4.50
N PRO A 75 -14.44 -18.50 4.19
CA PRO A 75 -14.53 -19.19 2.89
C PRO A 75 -15.11 -18.31 1.78
N ASP A 76 -15.63 -17.13 2.11
CA ASP A 76 -16.36 -16.23 1.21
C ASP A 76 -15.45 -15.26 0.45
N LYS A 77 -14.16 -15.61 0.31
CA LYS A 77 -13.19 -14.78 -0.39
C LYS A 77 -12.85 -15.30 -1.79
N VAL A 78 -12.58 -14.37 -2.70
CA VAL A 78 -11.86 -14.65 -3.96
C VAL A 78 -10.41 -14.25 -3.80
N LEU A 79 -9.50 -15.14 -4.19
CA LEU A 79 -8.06 -14.90 -4.18
C LEU A 79 -7.60 -14.49 -5.57
N VAL A 80 -6.85 -13.41 -5.68
CA VAL A 80 -6.24 -12.97 -6.94
C VAL A 80 -4.75 -13.28 -6.89
N GLU A 81 -4.30 -14.22 -7.71
CA GLU A 81 -2.90 -14.62 -7.81
C GLU A 81 -2.24 -13.95 -9.03
N LEU A 82 -1.26 -13.09 -8.79
CA LEU A 82 -0.50 -12.41 -9.83
C LEU A 82 0.78 -13.20 -10.12
N GLY A 83 0.86 -13.77 -11.32
CA GLY A 83 1.94 -14.65 -11.76
C GLY A 83 1.85 -16.07 -11.16
N PRO A 84 0.79 -16.85 -11.47
CA PRO A 84 0.68 -18.23 -10.99
C PRO A 84 1.77 -19.16 -11.53
N GLY A 85 2.35 -18.86 -12.70
CA GLY A 85 3.36 -19.70 -13.36
C GLY A 85 2.85 -21.13 -13.59
N VAL A 86 3.60 -22.13 -13.13
CA VAL A 86 3.17 -23.55 -13.18
C VAL A 86 2.07 -23.92 -12.17
N GLY A 87 1.60 -22.96 -11.38
CA GLY A 87 0.50 -23.12 -10.44
C GLY A 87 0.86 -23.84 -9.13
N SER A 88 2.12 -23.87 -8.72
CA SER A 88 2.53 -24.47 -7.44
C SER A 88 1.81 -23.85 -6.23
N LEU A 89 1.75 -22.51 -6.21
CA LEU A 89 1.06 -21.76 -5.17
C LEU A 89 -0.46 -21.83 -5.37
N THR A 90 -0.95 -21.67 -6.60
CA THR A 90 -2.36 -21.90 -6.97
C THR A 90 -2.95 -23.18 -6.37
N ARG A 91 -2.25 -24.32 -6.53
CA ARG A 91 -2.67 -25.62 -5.98
C ARG A 91 -2.77 -25.61 -4.47
N SER A 92 -1.85 -24.91 -3.80
CA SER A 92 -1.86 -24.75 -2.35
C SER A 92 -3.00 -23.85 -1.90
N LEU A 93 -3.25 -22.73 -2.58
CA LEU A 93 -4.37 -21.82 -2.32
C LEU A 93 -5.71 -22.56 -2.43
N LEU A 94 -5.87 -23.40 -3.46
CA LEU A 94 -7.07 -24.20 -3.69
C LEU A 94 -7.31 -25.30 -2.65
N THR A 95 -6.34 -25.61 -1.79
CA THR A 95 -6.56 -26.51 -0.63
C THR A 95 -7.36 -25.87 0.49
N ARG A 96 -7.57 -24.55 0.44
CA ARG A 96 -8.32 -23.81 1.45
C ARG A 96 -9.74 -23.48 0.97
N PRO A 97 -10.70 -23.40 1.90
CA PRO A 97 -12.01 -22.87 1.61
C PRO A 97 -11.90 -21.43 1.08
N CYS A 98 -12.40 -21.21 -0.12
CA CYS A 98 -12.50 -19.91 -0.80
C CYS A 98 -13.56 -20.05 -1.89
N VAL A 99 -14.09 -18.92 -2.37
CA VAL A 99 -15.02 -18.87 -3.52
C VAL A 99 -14.30 -19.32 -4.79
N GLY A 100 -13.07 -18.85 -4.98
CA GLY A 100 -12.27 -19.18 -6.14
C GLY A 100 -10.91 -18.50 -6.13
N VAL A 101 -10.12 -18.83 -7.14
CA VAL A 101 -8.80 -18.23 -7.38
C VAL A 101 -8.77 -17.71 -8.82
N LEU A 102 -8.46 -16.43 -9.00
CA LEU A 102 -8.21 -15.78 -10.28
C LEU A 102 -6.70 -15.63 -10.49
N GLY A 103 -6.13 -16.32 -11.47
CA GLY A 103 -4.75 -16.12 -11.91
C GLY A 103 -4.63 -15.05 -12.99
N ILE A 104 -3.62 -14.19 -12.89
CA ILE A 104 -3.20 -13.28 -13.98
C ILE A 104 -1.77 -13.66 -14.35
N GLU A 105 -1.60 -14.27 -15.52
CA GLU A 105 -0.31 -14.79 -15.98
C GLU A 105 0.07 -14.11 -17.29
N VAL A 106 1.29 -13.62 -17.43
CA VAL A 106 1.74 -12.99 -18.67
C VAL A 106 2.26 -14.03 -19.68
N ASP A 107 2.79 -15.15 -19.19
CA ASP A 107 3.45 -16.16 -20.00
C ASP A 107 2.51 -17.30 -20.41
N GLU A 108 2.07 -17.25 -21.66
CA GLU A 108 1.13 -18.22 -22.24
C GLU A 108 1.63 -19.67 -22.22
N ARG A 109 2.95 -19.90 -22.09
CA ARG A 109 3.52 -21.26 -22.00
C ARG A 109 2.93 -22.05 -20.83
N PHE A 110 2.48 -21.38 -19.77
CA PHE A 110 1.87 -22.04 -18.62
C PHE A 110 0.42 -22.47 -18.84
N SER A 111 -0.25 -21.99 -19.90
CA SER A 111 -1.67 -22.25 -20.17
C SER A 111 -2.07 -23.72 -20.09
N PRO A 112 -1.32 -24.70 -20.64
CA PRO A 112 -1.69 -26.12 -20.50
C PRO A 112 -1.72 -26.62 -19.05
N HIS A 113 -0.81 -26.12 -18.21
CA HIS A 113 -0.74 -26.48 -16.79
C HIS A 113 -1.85 -25.79 -15.99
N LEU A 114 -2.15 -24.53 -16.30
CA LEU A 114 -3.24 -23.77 -15.69
C LEU A 114 -4.61 -24.34 -16.08
N GLU A 115 -4.78 -24.75 -17.34
CA GLU A 115 -5.97 -25.45 -17.85
C GLU A 115 -6.23 -26.74 -17.10
N GLN A 116 -5.17 -27.51 -16.86
CA GLN A 116 -5.25 -28.71 -16.05
C GLN A 116 -5.76 -28.37 -14.64
N ILE A 117 -5.22 -27.34 -13.99
CA ILE A 117 -5.69 -26.94 -12.65
C ILE A 117 -7.18 -26.57 -12.67
N ARG A 118 -7.62 -25.78 -13.66
CA ARG A 118 -9.02 -25.38 -13.84
C ARG A 118 -9.94 -26.59 -13.99
N SER A 119 -9.57 -27.52 -14.88
CA SER A 119 -10.33 -28.74 -15.17
C SER A 119 -10.51 -29.62 -13.93
N TYR A 120 -9.43 -29.82 -13.16
CA TYR A 120 -9.43 -30.65 -11.94
C TYR A 120 -10.10 -29.98 -10.74
N THR A 121 -10.41 -28.67 -10.82
CA THR A 121 -11.03 -27.91 -9.73
C THR A 121 -12.42 -27.39 -10.09
N SER A 122 -13.06 -27.98 -11.10
CA SER A 122 -14.44 -27.63 -11.51
C SER A 122 -14.63 -26.12 -11.69
N ASN A 123 -13.68 -25.46 -12.36
CA ASN A 123 -13.65 -24.02 -12.61
C ASN A 123 -13.54 -23.11 -11.35
N LYS A 124 -13.24 -23.68 -10.18
CA LYS A 124 -12.90 -22.89 -8.99
C LYS A 124 -11.63 -22.05 -9.20
N PHE A 125 -10.70 -22.55 -10.00
CA PHE A 125 -9.60 -21.77 -10.55
C PHE A 125 -9.93 -21.28 -11.95
N GLN A 126 -9.69 -20.00 -12.20
CA GLN A 126 -9.74 -19.37 -13.52
C GLN A 126 -8.48 -18.53 -13.71
N TRP A 127 -8.05 -18.32 -14.95
CA TRP A 127 -6.94 -17.40 -15.21
C TRP A 127 -7.16 -16.63 -16.50
N VAL A 128 -6.40 -15.54 -16.64
CA VAL A 128 -6.34 -14.73 -17.84
C VAL A 128 -4.87 -14.54 -18.22
N THR A 129 -4.58 -14.70 -19.51
CA THR A 129 -3.25 -14.41 -20.05
C THR A 129 -3.11 -12.90 -20.28
N ALA A 130 -2.41 -12.19 -19.40
CA ALA A 130 -2.24 -10.74 -19.49
C ALA A 130 -1.05 -10.19 -18.68
N ASP A 131 -0.59 -9.01 -19.07
CA ASP A 131 0.37 -8.21 -18.31
C ASP A 131 -0.34 -7.53 -17.13
N VAL A 132 0.06 -7.90 -15.91
CA VAL A 132 -0.56 -7.39 -14.68
C VAL A 132 -0.56 -5.87 -14.58
N LEU A 133 0.42 -5.18 -15.18
CA LEU A 133 0.53 -3.72 -15.13
C LEU A 133 -0.42 -3.01 -16.11
N LYS A 134 -1.04 -3.75 -17.05
CA LYS A 134 -1.86 -3.21 -18.14
C LYS A 134 -3.33 -3.67 -18.10
N VAL A 135 -3.71 -4.40 -17.05
CA VAL A 135 -5.09 -4.87 -16.86
C VAL A 135 -5.80 -4.12 -15.76
N ASP A 136 -7.13 -4.08 -15.86
CA ASP A 136 -8.02 -3.76 -14.75
C ASP A 136 -8.50 -5.08 -14.13
N GLU A 137 -7.97 -5.42 -12.95
CA GLU A 137 -8.32 -6.66 -12.27
C GLU A 137 -9.79 -6.71 -11.80
N LEU A 138 -10.45 -5.56 -11.63
CA LEU A 138 -11.87 -5.52 -11.31
C LEU A 138 -12.72 -6.01 -12.49
N GLU A 139 -12.38 -5.62 -13.72
CA GLU A 139 -13.07 -6.12 -14.92
C GLU A 139 -12.84 -7.62 -15.13
N LEU A 140 -11.62 -8.10 -14.84
CA LEU A 140 -11.34 -9.54 -14.86
C LEU A 140 -12.17 -10.30 -13.81
N LEU A 141 -12.31 -9.74 -12.59
CA LEU A 141 -13.17 -10.31 -11.55
C LEU A 141 -14.65 -10.29 -11.94
N LYS A 142 -15.14 -9.23 -12.58
CA LYS A 142 -16.53 -9.16 -13.08
C LYS A 142 -16.82 -10.25 -14.10
N SER A 143 -15.85 -10.54 -14.97
CA SER A 143 -15.96 -11.60 -15.98
C SER A 143 -15.92 -13.00 -15.34
N ALA A 144 -14.94 -13.26 -14.47
CA ALA A 144 -14.73 -14.58 -13.89
C ALA A 144 -15.71 -14.93 -12.75
N PHE A 145 -16.11 -13.95 -11.94
CA PHE A 145 -16.92 -14.13 -10.73
C PHE A 145 -18.04 -13.07 -10.62
N PRO A 146 -18.96 -12.95 -11.61
CA PRO A 146 -19.93 -11.85 -11.68
C PRO A 146 -20.84 -11.75 -10.45
N HIS A 147 -21.34 -12.88 -9.95
CA HIS A 147 -22.21 -12.92 -8.78
C HIS A 147 -21.49 -12.47 -7.51
N PHE A 148 -20.23 -12.88 -7.34
CA PHE A 148 -19.39 -12.47 -6.22
C PHE A 148 -19.13 -10.97 -6.25
N VAL A 149 -18.77 -10.40 -7.41
CA VAL A 149 -18.50 -8.97 -7.53
C VAL A 149 -19.76 -8.15 -7.21
N LYS A 150 -20.90 -8.51 -7.80
CA LYS A 150 -22.17 -7.82 -7.55
C LYS A 150 -22.56 -7.81 -6.07
N ALA A 151 -22.30 -8.89 -5.34
CA ALA A 151 -22.65 -9.03 -3.93
C ALA A 151 -21.69 -8.33 -2.97
N ASN A 152 -20.41 -8.17 -3.34
CA ASN A 152 -19.35 -7.76 -2.39
C ASN A 152 -18.66 -6.44 -2.73
N ILE A 153 -18.89 -5.86 -3.92
CA ILE A 153 -18.34 -4.55 -4.26
C ILE A 153 -18.93 -3.47 -3.34
N ARG A 154 -18.07 -2.64 -2.75
CA ARG A 154 -18.49 -1.57 -1.83
C ARG A 154 -18.83 -0.32 -2.62
N ARG A 155 -19.74 0.50 -2.09
CA ARG A 155 -20.17 1.75 -2.71
C ARG A 155 -20.14 2.89 -1.69
N PRO A 156 -19.73 4.09 -2.09
CA PRO A 156 -19.86 5.26 -1.24
C PRO A 156 -21.34 5.56 -0.97
N PRO A 157 -21.67 6.14 0.20
CA PRO A 157 -23.02 6.61 0.48
C PRO A 157 -23.44 7.68 -0.54
N SER A 158 -24.74 7.72 -0.87
CA SER A 158 -25.27 8.78 -1.72
C SER A 158 -25.15 10.14 -1.03
N PRO A 159 -24.86 11.25 -1.76
CA PRO A 159 -24.83 12.58 -1.18
C PRO A 159 -26.15 12.88 -0.46
N GLY A 160 -26.09 13.09 0.86
CA GLY A 160 -27.25 13.35 1.73
C GLY A 160 -27.73 12.19 2.63
N GLN A 161 -27.18 10.97 2.49
CA GLN A 161 -27.51 9.83 3.37
C GLN A 161 -26.59 9.68 4.60
N GLU A 162 -25.90 10.74 5.03
CA GLU A 162 -25.15 10.73 6.30
C GLU A 162 -26.11 10.80 7.52
N THR A 163 -26.89 9.74 7.73
CA THR A 163 -27.72 9.56 8.92
C THR A 163 -26.90 8.90 10.02
N TRP A 164 -26.48 9.70 11.01
CA TRP A 164 -26.36 9.45 12.46
C TRP A 164 -25.82 8.09 13.02
N ALA A 165 -25.32 7.16 12.21
CA ALA A 165 -24.84 5.86 12.67
C ALA A 165 -23.36 5.85 13.11
N ALA A 166 -22.61 6.93 12.88
CA ALA A 166 -21.18 6.99 13.22
C ALA A 166 -20.89 7.37 14.69
N ASN A 167 -21.85 7.96 15.42
CA ASN A 167 -21.60 8.47 16.77
C ASN A 167 -21.79 7.46 17.92
N SER A 168 -21.95 6.17 17.63
CA SER A 168 -22.10 5.14 18.69
C SER A 168 -20.82 4.40 19.07
N ALA A 169 -19.67 4.68 18.43
CA ALA A 169 -18.45 3.87 18.63
C ALA A 169 -17.26 4.61 19.26
N ALA A 170 -17.36 5.91 19.58
CA ALA A 170 -16.20 6.66 20.05
C ALA A 170 -16.53 7.69 21.13
N GLY A 171 -16.57 7.21 22.37
CA GLY A 171 -16.57 8.05 23.54
C GLY A 171 -16.30 7.21 24.77
N ARG A 172 -15.04 7.16 25.21
CA ARG A 172 -14.64 7.40 26.60
C ARG A 172 -13.13 7.31 26.80
N SER A 173 -12.67 8.31 27.54
CA SER A 173 -11.36 8.72 28.01
C SER A 173 -10.63 7.73 28.92
N SER A 174 -9.30 7.90 29.02
CA SER A 174 -8.68 8.13 30.33
C SER A 174 -7.36 8.91 30.21
N SER A 175 -7.35 10.06 30.87
CA SER A 175 -6.23 10.88 31.28
C SER A 175 -5.20 10.12 32.12
N SER A 176 -3.90 10.33 31.90
CA SER A 176 -2.87 10.19 32.95
C SER A 176 -1.51 10.62 32.44
N GLY A 177 -0.87 11.55 33.17
CA GLY A 177 0.57 11.52 33.37
C GLY A 177 1.42 12.45 32.52
N SER A 178 1.34 13.76 32.79
CA SER A 178 2.40 14.70 32.43
C SER A 178 3.64 14.44 33.29
N GLN A 179 4.65 13.76 32.74
CA GLN A 179 5.98 13.69 33.34
C GLN A 179 6.94 14.58 32.55
N ARG A 180 7.17 15.76 33.12
CA ARG A 180 8.13 16.76 32.68
C ARG A 180 9.53 16.27 33.06
N VAL A 181 10.30 15.78 32.09
CA VAL A 181 11.73 15.45 32.30
C VAL A 181 12.57 16.62 31.81
N THR A 182 13.19 17.31 32.76
CA THR A 182 14.22 18.33 32.56
C THR A 182 15.56 17.67 32.22
N PHE A 183 16.26 18.15 31.20
CA PHE A 183 17.66 17.81 30.96
C PHE A 183 18.49 19.09 30.95
N THR A 184 19.57 19.06 31.71
CA THR A 184 20.60 20.08 31.85
C THR A 184 21.56 20.04 30.67
N ASP A 185 21.87 21.22 30.14
CA ASP A 185 22.92 21.44 29.16
C ASP A 185 24.28 21.22 29.81
N ASP A 186 25.06 20.29 29.26
CA ASP A 186 26.49 20.18 29.55
C ASP A 186 27.24 20.44 28.25
N ALA A 187 27.91 21.59 28.22
CA ALA A 187 28.67 22.12 27.11
C ALA A 187 30.09 21.53 27.19
N GLY A 188 30.41 20.65 26.23
CA GLY A 188 31.76 20.13 26.03
C GLY A 188 32.29 20.57 24.68
N GLU A 189 33.25 21.49 24.73
CA GLU A 189 34.13 21.92 23.65
C GLU A 189 34.89 20.73 23.07
N ASN A 190 35.08 20.72 21.74
CA ASN A 190 36.29 20.17 21.11
C ASN A 190 36.39 20.68 19.66
N ASP A 191 37.55 21.28 19.41
CA ASP A 191 38.06 21.83 18.16
C ASP A 191 38.39 20.77 17.08
N ALA A 192 38.71 21.32 15.90
CA ALA A 192 39.54 20.78 14.81
C ALA A 192 38.81 20.38 13.51
N ASP A 193 38.89 21.32 12.56
CA ASP A 193 39.24 21.18 11.14
C ASP A 193 38.80 19.95 10.33
N GLY A 194 38.01 20.22 9.29
CA GLY A 194 38.10 19.48 8.04
C GLY A 194 36.77 18.94 7.49
N TYR A 195 36.31 19.58 6.40
CA TYR A 195 35.33 19.13 5.39
C TYR A 195 33.88 19.65 5.51
N GLU A 196 33.67 20.77 4.82
CA GLU A 196 32.49 21.67 4.76
C GLU A 196 31.37 21.19 3.82
N GLY A 197 31.00 19.90 3.86
CA GLY A 197 30.14 19.29 2.83
C GLY A 197 28.81 18.67 3.25
N ALA A 198 28.64 18.31 4.53
CA ALA A 198 27.39 17.75 5.05
C ALA A 198 27.35 17.91 6.58
N PRO A 199 26.52 18.80 7.15
CA PRO A 199 26.44 18.93 8.59
C PRO A 199 25.85 17.63 9.13
N LEU A 200 26.51 17.09 10.17
CA LEU A 200 26.09 15.92 10.95
C LEU A 200 26.55 14.55 10.39
N ARG A 201 27.84 14.24 10.48
CA ARG A 201 28.32 12.87 10.74
C ARG A 201 28.89 12.70 12.15
N SER A 202 28.56 13.60 13.07
CA SER A 202 29.04 13.62 14.45
C SER A 202 28.12 12.85 15.41
N ALA A 203 28.63 12.47 16.59
CA ALA A 203 27.88 11.86 17.69
C ALA A 203 26.58 12.63 18.05
N GLN A 204 26.55 13.94 17.77
CA GLN A 204 25.37 14.78 17.88
C GLN A 204 24.23 14.34 16.95
N ARG A 205 24.54 13.92 15.71
CA ARG A 205 23.56 13.29 14.81
C ARG A 205 22.98 12.03 15.41
N GLU A 206 23.85 11.17 15.91
CA GLU A 206 23.43 9.88 16.46
C GLU A 206 22.56 10.08 17.71
N ARG A 207 22.89 11.08 18.55
CA ARG A 207 22.07 11.52 19.68
C ARG A 207 20.70 12.03 19.23
N LEU A 208 20.65 12.90 18.21
CA LEU A 208 19.40 13.45 17.67
C LEU A 208 18.51 12.36 17.04
N LEU A 209 19.10 11.42 16.31
CA LEU A 209 18.40 10.26 15.75
C LEU A 209 17.91 9.30 16.85
N ARG A 210 18.69 9.05 17.90
CA ARG A 210 18.27 8.25 19.07
C ARG A 210 17.10 8.90 19.80
N GLN A 211 17.16 10.21 20.05
CA GLN A 211 16.06 10.96 20.65
C GLN A 211 14.79 10.94 19.79
N ARG A 212 14.94 10.99 18.46
CA ARG A 212 13.80 10.88 17.52
C ARG A 212 13.19 9.48 17.50
N ARG A 213 14.00 8.41 17.45
CA ARG A 213 13.52 7.02 17.49
C ARG A 213 12.72 6.71 18.76
N ALA A 214 13.12 7.27 19.91
CA ALA A 214 12.38 7.12 21.16
C ALA A 214 10.98 7.76 21.12
N ARG A 215 10.75 8.77 20.26
CA ARG A 215 9.45 9.46 20.12
C ARG A 215 8.48 8.80 19.14
N GLN A 216 8.96 7.90 18.27
CA GLN A 216 8.12 7.17 17.30
C GLN A 216 8.39 5.65 17.37
N PRO A 217 8.08 4.97 18.48
CA PRO A 217 8.08 3.52 18.48
C PRO A 217 7.00 3.03 17.50
N TYR A 218 7.41 2.25 16.51
CA TYR A 218 6.52 1.52 15.63
C TYR A 218 5.63 0.62 16.52
N GLN A 219 4.32 0.90 16.56
CA GLN A 219 3.38 0.11 17.36
C GLN A 219 3.18 -1.26 16.70
N HIS A 220 3.86 -2.28 17.22
CA HIS A 220 3.35 -3.65 17.20
C HIS A 220 2.27 -3.73 18.29
N SER A 221 0.98 -3.53 17.95
CA SER A 221 -0.11 -3.86 18.88
C SER A 221 -0.60 -5.29 18.63
N ASP A 222 -0.47 -6.13 19.66
CA ASP A 222 -1.21 -7.38 19.85
C ASP A 222 -2.40 -7.05 20.74
N ASP A 223 -3.50 -6.54 20.16
CA ASP A 223 -4.69 -6.19 20.93
C ASP A 223 -5.55 -7.45 21.16
N THR A 224 -5.51 -7.95 22.40
CA THR A 224 -6.40 -9.01 22.90
C THR A 224 -7.51 -8.41 23.76
N HIS A 225 -8.74 -8.76 23.38
CA HIS A 225 -10.02 -8.40 23.97
C HIS A 225 -10.15 -8.66 25.47
N ARG A 226 -10.75 -7.72 26.21
CA ARG A 226 -11.62 -7.98 27.38
C ARG A 226 -12.57 -6.81 27.63
N GLY A 227 -13.85 -7.14 27.90
CA GLY A 227 -14.95 -6.19 28.04
C GLY A 227 -15.51 -6.01 29.45
N GLY A 228 -16.67 -5.32 29.51
CA GLY A 228 -17.53 -5.04 30.69
C GLY A 228 -18.07 -3.60 30.64
N ALA A 229 -19.36 -3.37 30.32
CA ALA A 229 -20.53 -3.17 31.23
C ALA A 229 -20.41 -1.90 32.11
N GLU A 230 -21.40 -1.04 32.39
CA GLU A 230 -22.81 -0.74 32.03
C GLU A 230 -23.07 0.68 32.62
N GLY A 231 -23.96 1.51 32.07
CA GLY A 231 -24.49 2.70 32.79
C GLY A 231 -24.79 3.96 31.97
N ALA A 232 -26.10 4.27 31.91
CA ALA A 232 -26.88 5.43 31.44
C ALA A 232 -26.38 6.83 31.88
N ALA A 233 -26.87 7.99 31.43
CA ALA A 233 -27.67 8.51 30.32
C ALA A 233 -27.52 10.06 30.35
N ASP A 234 -27.93 10.72 29.26
CA ASP A 234 -28.50 12.09 29.14
C ASP A 234 -27.85 13.06 28.13
N PRO A 235 -28.69 13.92 27.49
CA PRO A 235 -28.43 14.47 26.17
C PRO A 235 -28.24 15.99 26.18
N GLU A 236 -27.31 16.51 25.39
CA GLU A 236 -27.46 17.83 24.77
C GLU A 236 -26.53 17.96 23.56
N THR A 237 -27.15 18.31 22.45
CA THR A 237 -26.62 18.37 21.09
C THR A 237 -25.64 19.53 20.90
N ALA A 238 -24.35 19.21 20.79
CA ALA A 238 -23.33 20.09 20.21
C ALA A 238 -22.51 19.28 19.20
N ALA A 239 -22.37 19.82 17.99
CA ALA A 239 -21.57 19.25 16.90
C ALA A 239 -20.17 18.91 17.43
N SER A 240 -19.78 17.63 17.34
CA SER A 240 -18.52 17.13 17.89
C SER A 240 -17.33 17.86 17.24
N PRO A 241 -16.47 18.54 18.02
CA PRO A 241 -15.36 19.32 17.47
C PRO A 241 -14.16 18.45 17.04
N ASN A 242 -14.29 17.12 17.04
CA ASN A 242 -13.19 16.21 16.71
C ASN A 242 -13.38 15.63 15.30
N ALA A 243 -12.77 16.30 14.30
CA ALA A 243 -12.57 15.77 12.94
C ALA A 243 -11.86 14.39 12.93
N ALA A 244 -11.24 13.98 14.04
CA ALA A 244 -10.70 12.64 14.24
C ALA A 244 -11.76 11.52 14.22
N PHE A 245 -13.05 11.84 14.39
CA PHE A 245 -14.16 10.88 14.34
C PHE A 245 -14.93 10.87 13.02
N ASP A 246 -14.62 11.80 12.10
CA ASP A 246 -15.12 11.76 10.74
C ASP A 246 -14.31 10.76 9.92
N VAL A 247 -14.48 9.46 10.21
CA VAL A 247 -14.02 8.41 9.30
C VAL A 247 -14.93 8.46 8.06
N THR A 248 -14.66 9.41 7.16
CA THR A 248 -15.37 9.63 5.89
C THR A 248 -15.46 8.36 5.04
N ASN A 249 -14.51 7.43 5.23
CA ASN A 249 -14.40 6.19 4.50
C ASN A 249 -14.84 4.95 5.28
N TYR A 250 -15.76 5.06 6.24
CA TYR A 250 -16.26 3.88 6.97
C TYR A 250 -16.92 2.85 6.04
N TRP A 251 -17.64 3.32 5.01
CA TRP A 251 -18.21 2.49 3.94
C TRP A 251 -17.17 1.59 3.26
N TRP A 252 -15.93 2.09 3.13
CA TRP A 252 -14.83 1.41 2.49
C TRP A 252 -13.97 0.60 3.47
N SER A 253 -13.76 1.09 4.69
CA SER A 253 -12.84 0.49 5.65
C SER A 253 -13.46 -0.57 6.56
N ASN A 254 -14.77 -0.54 6.80
CA ASN A 254 -15.40 -1.41 7.79
C ASN A 254 -15.41 -2.90 7.40
N GLY A 255 -15.18 -3.81 8.35
CA GLY A 255 -15.19 -5.26 8.11
C GLY A 255 -14.10 -5.76 7.17
N ASN A 256 -14.10 -7.07 6.92
CA ASN A 256 -13.07 -7.73 6.12
C ASN A 256 -13.32 -7.57 4.62
N ALA A 257 -12.26 -7.28 3.86
CA ALA A 257 -12.31 -7.35 2.41
C ALA A 257 -12.52 -8.80 1.95
N LYS A 258 -13.35 -8.95 0.92
CA LYS A 258 -13.70 -10.25 0.34
C LYS A 258 -12.75 -10.67 -0.78
N VAL A 259 -11.84 -9.79 -1.17
CA VAL A 259 -10.74 -10.07 -2.09
C VAL A 259 -9.44 -10.04 -1.31
N GLU A 260 -8.50 -10.89 -1.71
CA GLU A 260 -7.14 -10.96 -1.18
C GLU A 260 -6.17 -11.21 -2.34
N VAL A 261 -5.09 -10.44 -2.40
CA VAL A 261 -4.14 -10.47 -3.51
C VAL A 261 -2.86 -11.17 -3.08
N ILE A 262 -2.36 -12.04 -3.94
CA ILE A 262 -1.11 -12.77 -3.72
C ILE A 262 -0.23 -12.58 -4.95
N ALA A 263 0.92 -11.95 -4.78
CA ALA A 263 1.83 -11.60 -5.88
C ALA A 263 3.18 -12.29 -5.69
N ASN A 264 3.58 -13.09 -6.67
CA ASN A 264 4.93 -13.65 -6.77
C ASN A 264 5.55 -13.24 -8.11
N LEU A 265 5.98 -11.99 -8.18
CA LEU A 265 6.46 -11.36 -9.41
C LEU A 265 7.91 -10.88 -9.25
N PRO A 266 8.65 -10.70 -10.37
CA PRO A 266 9.94 -10.03 -10.37
C PRO A 266 9.91 -8.65 -9.70
N PHE A 267 11.05 -8.20 -9.18
CA PHE A 267 11.15 -6.96 -8.39
C PHE A 267 10.67 -5.70 -9.13
N GLU A 268 11.05 -5.54 -10.40
CA GLU A 268 10.68 -4.37 -11.19
C GLU A 268 9.15 -4.26 -11.32
N ILE A 269 8.50 -5.41 -11.56
CA ILE A 269 7.05 -5.50 -11.66
C ILE A 269 6.39 -5.24 -10.30
N ILE A 270 6.95 -5.79 -9.21
CA ILE A 270 6.45 -5.51 -7.85
C ILE A 270 6.50 -4.01 -7.53
N THR A 271 7.56 -3.32 -7.91
CA THR A 271 7.70 -1.88 -7.63
C THR A 271 6.60 -1.07 -8.34
N GLU A 272 6.42 -1.30 -9.64
CA GLU A 272 5.38 -0.63 -10.42
C GLU A 272 3.97 -1.00 -9.94
N LEU A 273 3.74 -2.28 -9.61
CA LEU A 273 2.49 -2.77 -9.06
C LEU A 273 2.14 -2.07 -7.75
N LEU A 274 3.10 -1.96 -6.82
CA LEU A 274 2.88 -1.31 -5.53
C LEU A 274 2.60 0.18 -5.68
N MET A 275 3.22 0.85 -6.66
CA MET A 275 2.90 2.24 -6.98
C MET A 275 1.48 2.39 -7.50
N ARG A 276 1.07 1.55 -8.47
CA ARG A 276 -0.30 1.53 -8.98
C ARG A 276 -1.30 1.26 -7.86
N TYR A 277 -1.04 0.25 -7.03
CA TYR A 277 -1.92 -0.11 -5.92
C TYR A 277 -2.00 0.96 -4.85
N ALA A 278 -0.96 1.76 -4.62
CA ALA A 278 -1.07 2.93 -3.75
C ALA A 278 -2.07 3.96 -4.30
N VAL A 279 -2.05 4.22 -5.61
CA VAL A 279 -3.03 5.11 -6.29
C VAL A 279 -4.42 4.51 -6.27
N ASP A 280 -4.57 3.24 -6.60
CA ASP A 280 -5.87 2.57 -6.60
C ASP A 280 -6.46 2.54 -5.18
N CYS A 281 -5.62 2.31 -4.17
CA CYS A 281 -6.00 2.33 -2.76
C CYS A 281 -6.40 3.74 -2.30
N SER A 282 -5.64 4.79 -2.66
CA SER A 282 -5.98 6.17 -2.26
C SER A 282 -7.31 6.65 -2.86
N GLN A 283 -7.72 6.05 -3.97
CA GLN A 283 -8.95 6.38 -4.70
C GLN A 283 -10.07 5.33 -4.52
N HIS A 284 -9.84 4.29 -3.70
CA HIS A 284 -10.77 3.18 -3.48
C HIS A 284 -11.29 2.50 -4.76
N ARG A 285 -10.44 2.39 -5.79
CA ARG A 285 -10.79 1.83 -7.11
C ARG A 285 -10.09 0.50 -7.39
N GLY A 286 -10.39 -0.11 -8.55
CA GLY A 286 -9.85 -1.42 -8.93
C GLY A 286 -10.22 -2.48 -7.88
N LEU A 287 -9.22 -3.28 -7.45
CA LEU A 287 -9.42 -4.27 -6.38
C LEU A 287 -9.77 -3.61 -5.03
N PHE A 288 -9.34 -2.37 -4.78
CA PHE A 288 -9.66 -1.69 -3.53
C PHE A 288 -11.13 -1.23 -3.46
N ALA A 289 -11.93 -1.39 -4.51
CA ALA A 289 -13.39 -1.26 -4.43
C ALA A 289 -14.03 -2.30 -3.48
N PHE A 290 -13.32 -3.37 -3.11
CA PHE A 290 -13.75 -4.37 -2.13
C PHE A 290 -13.35 -4.03 -0.68
N GLY A 291 -12.81 -2.83 -0.44
CA GLY A 291 -12.37 -2.34 0.86
C GLY A 291 -10.87 -2.46 1.06
N ARG A 292 -10.45 -2.73 2.30
CA ARG A 292 -9.05 -2.91 2.70
C ARG A 292 -8.52 -4.28 2.26
N VAL A 293 -8.38 -4.47 0.94
CA VAL A 293 -7.87 -5.71 0.33
C VAL A 293 -6.41 -5.93 0.73
N PRO A 294 -6.09 -7.00 1.49
CA PRO A 294 -4.71 -7.32 1.82
C PRO A 294 -3.95 -7.78 0.57
N VAL A 295 -2.71 -7.29 0.44
CA VAL A 295 -1.79 -7.63 -0.66
C VAL A 295 -0.57 -8.35 -0.07
N HIS A 296 -0.41 -9.62 -0.41
CA HIS A 296 0.70 -10.46 -0.01
C HIS A 296 1.73 -10.51 -1.12
N VAL A 297 2.94 -10.02 -0.86
CA VAL A 297 4.01 -9.92 -1.85
C VAL A 297 5.15 -10.86 -1.48
N PHE A 298 5.51 -11.74 -2.41
CA PHE A 298 6.74 -12.53 -2.37
C PHE A 298 7.81 -11.81 -3.16
N THR A 299 8.91 -11.51 -2.50
CA THR A 299 10.02 -10.80 -3.13
C THR A 299 11.34 -11.17 -2.45
N GLN A 300 12.45 -10.65 -2.94
CA GLN A 300 13.75 -10.82 -2.30
C GLN A 300 13.78 -10.06 -0.96
N ARG A 301 14.56 -10.55 -0.01
CA ARG A 301 14.71 -9.92 1.30
C ARG A 301 15.13 -8.45 1.21
N GLU A 302 16.08 -8.11 0.34
CA GLU A 302 16.55 -6.73 0.16
C GLU A 302 15.39 -5.78 -0.24
N VAL A 303 14.50 -6.24 -1.10
CA VAL A 303 13.31 -5.49 -1.52
C VAL A 303 12.36 -5.31 -0.34
N ALA A 304 12.16 -6.36 0.45
CA ALA A 304 11.32 -6.28 1.63
C ALA A 304 11.85 -5.31 2.68
N GLU A 305 13.16 -5.34 2.93
CA GLU A 305 13.83 -4.38 3.80
C GLU A 305 13.71 -2.95 3.27
N ARG A 306 13.79 -2.75 1.95
CA ARG A 306 13.56 -1.45 1.32
C ARG A 306 12.15 -0.94 1.54
N ILE A 307 11.11 -1.77 1.42
CA ILE A 307 9.72 -1.35 1.66
C ILE A 307 9.52 -1.00 3.15
N LEU A 308 10.09 -1.78 4.06
CA LEU A 308 9.97 -1.61 5.51
C LEU A 308 10.94 -0.61 6.12
N ALA A 309 11.90 -0.11 5.36
CA ALA A 309 12.98 0.72 5.87
C ALA A 309 12.42 1.92 6.65
N PRO A 310 12.90 2.16 7.89
CA PRO A 310 12.54 3.33 8.67
C PRO A 310 13.41 4.54 8.30
N ALA A 311 13.03 5.71 8.80
CA ALA A 311 13.85 6.92 8.72
C ALA A 311 15.28 6.69 9.23
N GLY A 312 16.24 7.31 8.56
CA GLY A 312 17.68 7.18 8.80
C GLY A 312 18.30 5.89 8.24
N SER A 313 17.50 4.94 7.73
CA SER A 313 18.05 3.76 7.05
C SER A 313 18.58 4.12 5.67
N VAL A 314 19.71 3.54 5.28
CA VAL A 314 20.24 3.65 3.91
C VAL A 314 19.29 3.07 2.86
N GLN A 315 18.44 2.13 3.26
CA GLN A 315 17.41 1.52 2.41
C GLN A 315 16.13 2.39 2.30
N PHE A 316 15.95 3.40 3.15
CA PHE A 316 14.73 4.24 3.20
C PHE A 316 14.49 4.96 1.88
N SER A 317 13.43 4.69 1.16
CA SER A 317 13.24 5.14 -0.22
C SER A 317 11.83 5.64 -0.50
N ARG A 318 11.60 6.13 -1.73
CA ARG A 318 10.27 6.53 -2.21
C ARG A 318 9.24 5.41 -2.00
N LEU A 319 9.64 4.16 -2.24
CA LEU A 319 8.78 2.99 -2.04
C LEU A 319 8.45 2.77 -0.55
N SER A 320 9.39 3.04 0.36
CA SER A 320 9.15 2.99 1.80
C SER A 320 8.08 4.01 2.21
N VAL A 321 8.23 5.25 1.73
CA VAL A 321 7.27 6.33 1.99
C VAL A 321 5.89 5.96 1.46
N LEU A 322 5.82 5.55 0.19
CA LEU A 322 4.55 5.25 -0.48
C LEU A 322 3.81 4.09 0.18
N CYS A 323 4.49 2.96 0.37
CA CYS A 323 3.87 1.78 0.96
C CYS A 323 3.47 2.02 2.42
N GLN A 324 4.30 2.67 3.23
CA GLN A 324 3.98 2.90 4.65
C GLN A 324 2.91 3.97 4.85
N CYS A 325 2.73 4.90 3.89
CA CYS A 325 1.68 5.91 3.90
C CYS A 325 0.29 5.29 3.74
N PHE A 326 0.12 4.37 2.78
CA PHE A 326 -1.18 3.79 2.44
C PHE A 326 -1.44 2.42 3.07
N PHE A 327 -0.39 1.71 3.49
CA PHE A 327 -0.50 0.35 4.01
C PHE A 327 0.21 0.19 5.36
N HIS A 328 -0.36 -0.67 6.21
CA HIS A 328 0.38 -1.36 7.27
C HIS A 328 1.20 -2.47 6.60
N VAL A 329 2.50 -2.24 6.46
CA VAL A 329 3.41 -3.23 5.89
C VAL A 329 4.00 -4.06 7.02
N ARG A 330 3.96 -5.39 6.88
CA ARG A 330 4.51 -6.32 7.86
C ARG A 330 5.34 -7.40 7.17
N LEU A 331 6.58 -7.59 7.62
CA LEU A 331 7.38 -8.77 7.28
C LEU A 331 6.80 -9.97 8.04
N LYS A 332 6.39 -11.00 7.31
CA LYS A 332 5.76 -12.18 7.92
C LYS A 332 6.72 -13.36 8.02
N GLN A 333 7.51 -13.60 6.98
CA GLN A 333 8.40 -14.74 6.92
C GLN A 333 9.57 -14.46 5.96
N THR A 334 10.75 -14.94 6.32
CA THR A 334 11.89 -15.08 5.40
C THR A 334 12.09 -16.56 5.06
N PHE A 335 12.64 -16.84 3.88
CA PHE A 335 12.85 -18.19 3.41
C PHE A 335 14.15 -18.30 2.60
N LEU A 336 14.81 -19.45 2.74
CA LEU A 336 16.17 -19.70 2.23
C LEU A 336 16.20 -20.18 0.76
N ASP A 337 17.42 -20.20 0.21
CA ASP A 337 17.86 -20.51 -1.18
C ASP A 337 17.16 -21.70 -1.88
N GLN A 338 16.68 -22.71 -1.15
CA GLN A 338 16.09 -23.94 -1.73
C GLN A 338 14.60 -23.86 -2.10
N THR A 339 14.08 -22.66 -2.32
CA THR A 339 12.64 -22.42 -2.52
C THR A 339 12.27 -22.11 -3.97
N TYR A 340 13.18 -21.49 -4.71
CA TYR A 340 13.01 -21.12 -6.10
C TYR A 340 13.78 -22.03 -7.06
N TYR A 341 13.28 -22.10 -8.30
CA TYR A 341 13.98 -22.64 -9.45
C TYR A 341 14.07 -21.57 -10.55
N PRO A 342 15.25 -21.24 -11.09
CA PRO A 342 16.59 -21.64 -10.62
C PRO A 342 16.85 -21.26 -9.15
N ARG A 343 17.82 -21.92 -8.52
CA ARG A 343 18.23 -21.62 -7.13
C ARG A 343 18.75 -20.18 -7.02
N THR A 344 18.65 -19.59 -5.83
CA THR A 344 18.97 -18.19 -5.61
C THR A 344 19.77 -18.03 -4.32
N GLU A 345 20.96 -17.45 -4.41
CA GLU A 345 21.81 -17.18 -3.24
C GLU A 345 21.20 -16.15 -2.28
N VAL A 346 20.18 -15.41 -2.73
CA VAL A 346 19.51 -14.35 -1.96
C VAL A 346 18.31 -14.92 -1.21
N GLU A 347 18.16 -14.54 0.06
CA GLU A 347 16.99 -14.86 0.88
C GLU A 347 15.71 -14.25 0.27
N GLY A 348 14.62 -15.00 0.29
CA GLY A 348 13.29 -14.50 -0.04
C GLY A 348 12.52 -14.03 1.20
N ALA A 349 11.52 -13.18 1.00
CA ALA A 349 10.68 -12.61 2.04
C ALA A 349 9.22 -12.51 1.59
N MET A 350 8.31 -12.72 2.53
CA MET A 350 6.88 -12.48 2.37
C MET A 350 6.49 -11.23 3.17
N LEU A 351 5.97 -10.23 2.45
CA LEU A 351 5.31 -9.07 3.03
C LEU A 351 3.81 -9.22 2.96
N THR A 352 3.13 -8.66 3.94
CA THR A 352 1.70 -8.37 3.86
C THR A 352 1.50 -6.87 3.98
N LEU A 353 0.82 -6.29 2.99
CA LEU A 353 0.41 -4.90 2.96
C LEU A 353 -1.09 -4.85 3.18
N GLU A 354 -1.51 -4.37 4.34
CA GLU A 354 -2.92 -4.16 4.67
C GLU A 354 -3.25 -2.68 4.53
N PRO A 355 -4.18 -2.27 3.66
CA PRO A 355 -4.56 -0.87 3.53
C PRO A 355 -4.92 -0.25 4.88
N ARG A 356 -4.41 0.95 5.16
CA ARG A 356 -4.79 1.70 6.36
C ARG A 356 -6.25 2.15 6.22
N SER A 357 -7.00 2.18 7.32
CA SER A 357 -8.33 2.80 7.34
C SER A 357 -8.26 4.30 7.09
N VAL A 358 -7.21 4.94 7.62
CA VAL A 358 -6.85 6.32 7.35
C VAL A 358 -5.36 6.34 6.94
N PRO A 359 -5.00 6.87 5.76
CA PRO A 359 -3.59 7.00 5.37
C PRO A 359 -2.84 7.94 6.33
N LEU A 360 -1.51 7.84 6.39
CA LEU A 360 -0.70 8.70 7.27
C LEU A 360 -0.85 10.20 6.95
N ALA A 361 -1.24 10.54 5.73
CA ALA A 361 -1.64 11.87 5.32
C ALA A 361 -3.07 11.88 4.80
N HIS A 362 -3.94 12.61 5.50
CA HIS A 362 -5.34 12.77 5.12
C HIS A 362 -5.48 13.64 3.87
N GLY A 363 -6.28 13.20 2.90
CA GLY A 363 -6.56 13.95 1.66
C GLY A 363 -5.42 13.99 0.63
N LEU A 364 -4.28 13.35 0.91
CA LEU A 364 -3.16 13.28 -0.02
C LEU A 364 -3.39 12.17 -1.05
N ASP A 365 -3.49 12.53 -2.33
CA ASP A 365 -3.52 11.55 -3.41
C ASP A 365 -2.15 10.90 -3.58
N ALA A 366 -2.14 9.58 -3.83
CA ALA A 366 -0.88 8.85 -3.98
C ALA A 366 -0.07 9.34 -5.19
N SER A 367 -0.71 9.82 -6.27
CA SER A 367 -0.01 10.36 -7.44
C SER A 367 0.76 11.63 -7.07
N THR A 368 0.16 12.48 -6.24
CA THR A 368 0.83 13.67 -5.69
C THR A 368 2.00 13.27 -4.80
N LEU A 369 1.85 12.26 -3.95
CA LEU A 369 2.95 11.76 -3.11
C LEU A 369 4.09 11.16 -3.95
N ILE A 370 3.78 10.40 -5.01
CA ILE A 370 4.77 9.87 -5.95
C ILE A 370 5.52 11.03 -6.61
N HIS A 371 4.81 12.04 -7.11
CA HIS A 371 5.42 13.20 -7.73
C HIS A 371 6.32 13.98 -6.75
N PHE A 372 5.81 14.26 -5.54
CA PHE A 372 6.56 14.98 -4.52
C PHE A 372 7.83 14.23 -4.08
N THR A 373 7.72 12.92 -3.84
CA THR A 373 8.88 12.10 -3.47
C THR A 373 9.89 11.94 -4.61
N ASN A 374 9.46 12.03 -5.89
CA ASN A 374 10.37 12.10 -7.03
C ASN A 374 11.22 13.37 -7.04
N LEU A 375 10.64 14.51 -6.64
CA LEU A 375 11.34 15.79 -6.52
C LEU A 375 12.26 15.80 -5.30
N LEU A 376 11.72 15.44 -4.12
CA LEU A 376 12.43 15.50 -2.84
C LEU A 376 13.55 14.46 -2.73
N MET A 377 13.30 13.21 -3.17
CA MET A 377 14.21 12.07 -2.98
C MET A 377 14.90 11.61 -4.27
N LYS A 378 15.09 12.51 -5.24
CA LYS A 378 15.82 12.22 -6.50
C LYS A 378 17.17 11.54 -6.22
N PRO A 379 17.66 10.62 -7.07
CA PRO A 379 19.01 10.07 -6.93
C PRO A 379 20.05 11.17 -6.69
N GLY A 380 20.91 10.98 -5.67
CA GLY A 380 21.89 11.97 -5.21
C GLY A 380 21.38 12.98 -4.17
N LEU A 381 20.06 13.17 -4.00
CA LEU A 381 19.50 14.11 -3.01
C LEU A 381 19.18 13.50 -1.66
N ARG A 382 19.21 12.17 -1.54
CA ARG A 382 18.92 11.46 -0.27
C ARG A 382 19.81 11.94 0.89
N ALA A 383 21.07 12.24 0.60
CA ALA A 383 22.03 12.77 1.57
C ALA A 383 22.06 14.30 1.66
N ALA A 384 21.31 15.01 0.80
CA ALA A 384 21.21 16.46 0.84
C ALA A 384 20.28 16.89 1.99
N THR A 385 20.46 18.15 2.43
CA THR A 385 19.58 18.73 3.44
C THR A 385 18.16 18.89 2.89
N VAL A 386 17.17 18.90 3.78
CA VAL A 386 15.76 19.08 3.43
C VAL A 386 15.55 20.45 2.81
N HIS A 387 16.13 21.50 3.40
CA HIS A 387 16.09 22.85 2.84
C HIS A 387 16.63 22.86 1.41
N LYS A 388 17.86 22.35 1.19
CA LYS A 388 18.49 22.31 -0.13
C LYS A 388 17.64 21.53 -1.14
N SER A 389 17.02 20.43 -0.72
CA SER A 389 16.20 19.59 -1.61
C SER A 389 14.90 20.28 -2.01
N LEU A 390 14.22 20.94 -1.07
CA LEU A 390 12.98 21.68 -1.33
C LEU A 390 13.22 22.93 -2.20
N SER A 391 14.28 23.71 -1.92
CA SER A 391 14.62 24.93 -2.68
C SER A 391 14.92 24.70 -4.17
N ARG A 392 15.03 23.43 -4.62
CA ARG A 392 15.21 23.12 -6.05
C ARG A 392 13.92 23.21 -6.87
N PHE A 393 12.76 23.11 -6.22
CA PHE A 393 11.47 23.04 -6.91
C PHE A 393 10.37 23.87 -6.25
N ALA A 394 10.58 24.34 -5.02
CA ALA A 394 9.66 25.20 -4.29
C ALA A 394 10.24 26.62 -4.11
N PRO A 395 9.41 27.68 -4.19
CA PRO A 395 9.81 29.05 -3.85
C PRO A 395 10.35 29.16 -2.42
N ALA A 396 11.26 30.10 -2.17
CA ALA A 396 11.93 30.23 -0.86
C ALA A 396 10.94 30.48 0.29
N GLU A 397 9.89 31.26 0.03
CA GLU A 397 8.82 31.58 0.98
C GLU A 397 8.06 30.31 1.38
N LEU A 398 7.75 29.45 0.39
CA LEU A 398 7.09 28.18 0.63
C LEU A 398 7.98 27.22 1.42
N VAL A 399 9.28 27.13 1.08
CA VAL A 399 10.24 26.29 1.81
C VAL A 399 10.29 26.70 3.28
N HIS A 400 10.40 28.00 3.54
CA HIS A 400 10.42 28.54 4.90
C HIS A 400 9.13 28.20 5.66
N TYR A 401 7.97 28.44 5.02
CA TYR A 401 6.67 28.09 5.59
C TYR A 401 6.54 26.59 5.91
N MET A 402 6.92 25.71 4.98
CA MET A 402 6.86 24.26 5.17
C MET A 402 7.71 23.79 6.36
N LEU A 403 8.93 24.32 6.50
CA LEU A 403 9.82 23.99 7.60
C LEU A 403 9.30 24.55 8.93
N GLN A 404 8.78 25.77 8.94
CA GLN A 404 8.24 26.40 10.13
C GLN A 404 6.96 25.70 10.62
N GLU A 405 5.99 25.47 9.72
CA GLU A 405 4.69 24.86 10.02
C GLU A 405 4.87 23.45 10.62
N LEU A 406 5.78 22.67 10.05
CA LEU A 406 6.09 21.32 10.53
C LEU A 406 7.10 21.29 11.68
N ARG A 407 7.62 22.46 12.10
CA ARG A 407 8.69 22.60 13.11
C ARG A 407 9.90 21.72 12.81
N MET A 408 10.31 21.71 11.54
CA MET A 408 11.38 20.88 11.00
C MET A 408 12.66 21.69 10.85
N ASP A 409 13.78 21.09 11.26
CA ASP A 409 15.10 21.66 10.99
C ASP A 409 15.49 21.40 9.54
N GLY A 410 15.66 22.48 8.77
CA GLY A 410 16.04 22.43 7.36
C GLY A 410 17.43 21.85 7.10
N ALA A 411 18.31 21.79 8.12
CA ALA A 411 19.65 21.20 8.04
C ALA A 411 19.66 19.67 8.10
N MET A 412 18.55 19.05 8.52
CA MET A 412 18.39 17.59 8.47
C MET A 412 18.53 17.06 7.05
N THR A 413 18.97 15.80 6.90
CA THR A 413 19.00 15.16 5.57
C THR A 413 17.64 14.57 5.23
N VAL A 414 17.35 14.44 3.93
CA VAL A 414 16.09 13.82 3.46
C VAL A 414 15.93 12.39 3.98
N LEU A 415 17.02 11.63 4.18
CA LEU A 415 16.97 10.30 4.78
C LEU A 415 16.54 10.30 6.24
N ASP A 416 16.78 11.38 6.99
CA ASP A 416 16.43 11.45 8.41
C ASP A 416 14.93 11.72 8.62
N LEU A 417 14.18 12.02 7.54
CA LEU A 417 12.75 12.25 7.60
C LEU A 417 11.95 10.96 7.77
N SER A 418 11.02 11.00 8.72
CA SER A 418 9.97 9.99 8.86
C SER A 418 8.98 10.05 7.70
N VAL A 419 8.29 8.93 7.44
CA VAL A 419 7.21 8.87 6.45
C VAL A 419 6.13 9.91 6.76
N VAL A 420 5.83 10.14 8.05
CA VAL A 420 4.86 11.16 8.48
C VAL A 420 5.33 12.57 8.12
N GLU A 421 6.61 12.90 8.32
CA GLU A 421 7.16 14.20 7.93
C GLU A 421 7.15 14.38 6.41
N VAL A 422 7.58 13.38 5.63
CA VAL A 422 7.58 13.44 4.17
C VAL A 422 6.16 13.64 3.62
N THR A 423 5.18 12.92 4.18
CA THR A 423 3.78 13.01 3.73
C THR A 423 3.12 14.33 4.14
N ARG A 424 3.46 14.90 5.31
CA ARG A 424 3.02 16.25 5.69
C ARG A 424 3.62 17.34 4.81
N LEU A 425 4.90 17.24 4.44
CA LEU A 425 5.51 18.12 3.44
C LEU A 425 4.77 18.00 2.10
N ALA A 426 4.41 16.78 1.68
CA ALA A 426 3.66 16.56 0.45
C ALA A 426 2.25 17.20 0.50
N CYS A 427 1.57 17.19 1.64
CA CYS A 427 0.28 17.88 1.82
C CYS A 427 0.40 19.39 1.63
N LEU A 428 1.39 20.03 2.26
CA LEU A 428 1.61 21.48 2.09
C LEU A 428 1.98 21.82 0.65
N TRP A 429 2.78 20.97 0.01
CA TRP A 429 3.09 21.10 -1.42
C TRP A 429 1.83 20.99 -2.29
N GLN A 430 0.95 20.02 -2.05
CA GLN A 430 -0.30 19.86 -2.77
C GLN A 430 -1.20 21.09 -2.65
N GLN A 431 -1.34 21.63 -1.43
CA GLN A 431 -2.13 22.85 -1.18
C GLN A 431 -1.59 24.03 -1.98
N PHE A 432 -0.27 24.23 -1.98
CA PHE A 432 0.38 25.28 -2.77
C PHE A 432 0.11 25.11 -4.27
N VAL A 433 0.25 23.90 -4.81
CA VAL A 433 0.00 23.63 -6.25
C VAL A 433 -1.45 23.89 -6.62
N ILE A 434 -2.41 23.54 -5.76
CA ILE A 434 -3.83 23.83 -6.00
C ILE A 434 -4.08 25.34 -6.00
N MET A 435 -3.53 26.08 -5.02
CA MET A 435 -3.70 27.53 -4.91
C MET A 435 -3.07 28.28 -6.09
N SER A 436 -1.90 27.84 -6.57
CA SER A 436 -1.23 28.47 -7.72
C SER A 436 -1.96 28.26 -9.05
N GLN A 437 -2.72 27.17 -9.18
CA GLN A 437 -3.60 26.92 -10.34
C GLN A 437 -4.88 27.76 -10.33
N GLN A 438 -5.34 28.18 -9.14
CA GLN A 438 -6.57 28.97 -8.99
C GLN A 438 -6.35 30.48 -9.13
N GLN A 439 -5.10 30.97 -9.10
CA GLN A 439 -4.81 32.37 -9.38
C GLN A 439 -5.08 32.66 -10.86
N PRO A 440 -5.95 33.64 -11.20
CA PRO A 440 -6.09 34.10 -12.57
C PRO A 440 -4.72 34.55 -13.08
N GLN A 441 -4.25 34.01 -14.20
CA GLN A 441 -3.18 34.67 -14.94
C GLN A 441 -3.69 36.08 -15.25
N PRO A 442 -2.91 37.14 -14.97
CA PRO A 442 -3.32 38.48 -15.39
C PRO A 442 -3.55 38.43 -16.90
N GLU A 443 -4.77 38.76 -17.31
CA GLU A 443 -5.09 38.97 -18.72
C GLU A 443 -3.99 39.87 -19.28
N ALA A 444 -3.27 39.37 -20.28
CA ALA A 444 -2.38 40.20 -21.05
C ALA A 444 -3.28 41.22 -21.73
N ASP A 445 -3.48 42.36 -21.07
CA ASP A 445 -4.17 43.53 -21.59
C ASP A 445 -3.39 44.03 -22.81
N GLY A 446 -3.68 43.40 -23.94
CA GLY A 446 -3.71 44.06 -25.23
C GLY A 446 -4.89 45.01 -25.22
N ALA A 447 -4.64 46.23 -24.77
CA ALA A 447 -5.47 47.39 -25.05
C ALA A 447 -4.57 48.56 -25.46
N GLU A 448 -3.88 48.38 -26.59
CA GLU A 448 -3.68 49.48 -27.52
C GLU A 448 -5.06 49.97 -27.96
N ALA A 449 -5.59 51.01 -27.34
CA ALA A 449 -6.70 51.78 -27.89
C ALA A 449 -6.73 53.20 -27.31
N GLU A 450 -6.18 54.10 -28.12
CA GLU A 450 -6.76 55.39 -28.48
C GLU A 450 -6.82 56.54 -27.45
N ALA A 451 -5.96 57.51 -27.77
CA ALA A 451 -6.35 58.85 -28.19
C ALA A 451 -7.15 59.72 -27.20
N GLY A 452 -6.45 60.74 -26.67
CA GLY A 452 -7.08 61.77 -25.85
C GLY A 452 -6.26 63.03 -25.69
N SER A 453 -5.82 63.61 -26.82
CA SER A 453 -5.63 65.05 -27.05
C SER A 453 -5.58 65.96 -25.81
N ARG A 454 -4.44 66.62 -25.56
CA ARG A 454 -4.46 68.04 -25.14
C ARG A 454 -3.10 68.75 -25.28
N LYS A 455 -3.17 69.73 -26.19
CA LYS A 455 -2.55 71.07 -26.13
C LYS A 455 -1.08 71.20 -26.52
N ALA A 456 -0.94 71.51 -27.81
CA ALA A 456 0.01 72.48 -28.32
C ALA A 456 0.07 73.75 -27.45
N ARG A 457 1.27 74.10 -27.01
CA ARG A 457 1.69 75.47 -26.69
C ARG A 457 2.97 75.74 -27.48
N SER A 458 2.82 76.59 -28.49
CA SER A 458 3.89 77.33 -29.15
C SER A 458 3.94 78.76 -28.55
N PRO A 459 4.84 79.65 -28.96
CA PRO A 459 6.27 79.67 -28.62
C PRO A 459 6.65 81.02 -27.98
N ASN A 460 7.82 81.11 -27.33
CA ASN A 460 8.65 82.32 -27.29
C ASN A 460 9.93 82.09 -26.48
N GLY A 461 11.07 82.40 -27.08
CA GLY A 461 12.38 82.36 -26.43
C GLY A 461 13.50 82.67 -27.41
N ALA A 462 13.40 83.81 -28.09
CA ALA A 462 14.53 84.44 -28.77
C ALA A 462 15.22 85.37 -27.75
N VAL A 463 16.49 85.09 -27.43
CA VAL A 463 17.65 86.00 -27.44
C VAL A 463 18.88 85.13 -27.63
#